data_AF-A0A0G1MVA4-F1
#
_entry.id   AF-A0A0G1MVA4-F1
#
_cell.length_a   1.000
_cell.length_b   1.000
_cell.length_c   1.000
_cell.angle_alpha   90.00
_cell.angle_beta   90.00
_cell.angle_gamma   90.00
#
_symmetry.space_group_name_H-M   'P 1'
#
loop_
_entity.id
_entity.type
_entity.pdbx_description
1 polymer ?
#
loop_
_entity_poly.entity_id
_entity_poly.type
_entity_poly.pdbx_seq_one_letter_code
_entity_poly.pdbx_strand_id
1 'polypeptide(L)' 'PGKDAILQGCGKDATELFNTRPMGSGAPHSDKAREMLFQYEIGTLKQTSEQNSD' A
#
# COMPACT_ATOMS: atom_id res chain seq x y z
N PRO A 1 -7.22 14.13 -1.52
CA PRO A 1 -5.94 14.10 -0.76
C PRO A 1 -6.05 13.13 0.41
N GLY A 2 -4.99 12.35 0.68
CA GLY A 2 -5.03 11.18 1.57
C GLY A 2 -4.88 11.44 3.08
N LYS A 3 -4.45 12.65 3.51
CA LYS A 3 -4.28 13.08 4.91
C LYS A 3 -3.84 11.91 5.84
N ASP A 4 -4.61 11.65 6.89
CA ASP A 4 -4.28 10.69 7.94
C ASP A 4 -4.59 9.23 7.56
N ALA A 5 -5.21 8.98 6.40
CA ALA A 5 -5.52 7.62 5.95
C ALA A 5 -4.26 6.77 5.74
N ILE A 6 -3.11 7.42 5.49
CA ILE A 6 -1.81 6.73 5.39
C ILE A 6 -1.44 5.98 6.68
N LEU A 7 -1.86 6.51 7.85
CA LEU A 7 -1.53 5.93 9.15
C LEU A 7 -2.16 4.55 9.36
N GLN A 8 -3.23 4.21 8.63
CA GLN A 8 -3.87 2.90 8.73
C GLN A 8 -3.03 1.78 8.10
N GLY A 9 -2.22 2.11 7.10
CA GLY A 9 -1.36 1.17 6.37
C GLY A 9 0.12 1.19 6.80
N CYS A 10 0.53 2.16 7.62
CA CYS A 10 1.92 2.28 8.05
C CYS A 10 2.43 1.00 8.73
N GLY A 11 3.56 0.47 8.25
CA GLY A 11 4.20 -0.73 8.78
C GLY A 11 3.52 -2.05 8.39
N LYS A 12 2.55 -2.04 7.45
CA LYS A 12 1.81 -3.22 6.99
C LYS A 12 1.82 -3.28 5.46
N ASP A 13 1.39 -4.41 4.91
CA ASP A 13 0.96 -4.46 3.51
C ASP A 13 -0.34 -3.64 3.35
N ALA A 14 -0.24 -2.52 2.65
CA ALA A 14 -1.36 -1.60 2.41
C ALA A 14 -1.92 -1.73 0.97
N THR A 15 -1.66 -2.83 0.27
CA THR A 15 -2.08 -3.05 -1.13
C THR A 15 -3.58 -2.88 -1.31
N GLU A 16 -4.38 -3.48 -0.44
CA GLU A 16 -5.84 -3.36 -0.50
C GLU A 16 -6.29 -1.92 -0.24
N LEU A 17 -5.78 -1.28 0.84
CA LEU A 17 -6.10 0.11 1.18
C LEU A 17 -5.76 1.08 0.04
N PHE A 18 -4.64 0.87 -0.64
CA PHE A 18 -4.22 1.68 -1.79
C PHE A 18 -5.14 1.48 -2.99
N ASN A 19 -5.58 0.24 -3.26
CA ASN A 19 -6.40 -0.06 -4.43
C ASN A 19 -7.89 0.28 -4.26
N THR A 20 -8.43 0.18 -3.05
CA THR A 20 -9.87 0.36 -2.79
C THR A 20 -10.21 1.70 -2.14
N ARG A 21 -9.25 2.35 -1.47
CA ARG A 21 -9.42 3.67 -0.82
C ARG A 21 -10.71 3.75 0.01
N PRO A 22 -10.96 2.84 0.97
CA PRO A 22 -12.25 2.73 1.67
C PRO A 22 -12.52 3.94 2.59
N MET A 23 -11.46 4.59 3.08
CA MET A 23 -11.52 5.84 3.86
C MET A 23 -11.62 7.10 2.99
N GLY A 24 -11.62 6.93 1.67
CA GLY A 24 -11.64 8.00 0.68
C GLY A 24 -12.87 7.92 -0.20
N SER A 25 -12.67 7.97 -1.52
CA SER A 25 -13.78 7.93 -2.47
C SER A 25 -14.24 6.52 -2.84
N GLY A 26 -13.64 5.46 -2.29
CA GLY A 26 -13.92 4.07 -2.68
C GLY A 26 -13.47 3.70 -4.10
N ALA A 27 -12.82 4.63 -4.81
CA ALA A 27 -12.33 4.44 -6.18
C ALA A 27 -10.81 4.26 -6.17
N PRO A 28 -10.23 3.50 -7.11
CA PRO A 28 -8.79 3.35 -7.22
C PRO A 28 -8.04 4.69 -7.35
N HIS A 29 -6.74 4.69 -6.99
CA HIS A 29 -5.85 5.81 -7.30
C HIS A 29 -5.73 6.00 -8.82
N SER A 30 -5.59 7.27 -9.26
CA SER A 30 -5.32 7.61 -10.66
C SER A 30 -3.95 7.09 -11.11
N ASP A 31 -3.75 6.98 -12.42
CA ASP A 31 -2.48 6.54 -13.00
C ASP A 31 -1.33 7.41 -12.51
N LYS A 32 -1.54 8.73 -12.39
CA LYS A 32 -0.51 9.63 -11.87
C LYS A 32 -0.09 9.30 -10.44
N ALA A 33 -1.02 8.94 -9.58
CA ALA A 33 -0.72 8.54 -8.20
C ALA A 33 -0.06 7.16 -8.14
N ARG A 34 -0.35 6.26 -9.08
CA ARG A 34 0.34 4.97 -9.22
C ARG A 34 1.78 5.15 -9.68
N GLU A 35 2.03 6.04 -10.64
CA GLU A 35 3.38 6.40 -11.08
C GLU A 35 4.27 6.92 -9.94
N MET A 36 3.67 7.62 -8.97
CA MET A 36 4.41 8.14 -7.81
C MET A 36 4.98 7.01 -6.93
N LEU A 37 4.43 5.79 -6.96
CA LEU A 37 4.97 4.66 -6.19
C LEU A 37 6.44 4.41 -6.55
N PHE A 38 6.78 4.44 -7.85
CA PHE A 38 8.16 4.24 -8.31
C PHE A 38 9.12 5.34 -7.84
N GLN A 39 8.62 6.55 -7.58
CA GLN A 39 9.45 7.67 -7.11
C GLN A 39 9.77 7.58 -5.61
N TYR A 40 8.91 6.91 -4.84
CA TYR A 40 9.06 6.77 -3.38
C TYR A 40 9.45 5.35 -2.94
N GLU A 41 9.63 4.43 -3.89
CA GLU A 41 10.09 3.09 -3.59
C GLU A 41 11.52 3.11 -3.04
N ILE A 42 11.69 2.59 -1.83
CA ILE A 42 13.00 2.49 -1.15
C ILE A 42 13.57 1.06 -1.18
N GLY A 43 12.82 0.09 -1.71
CA GLY A 43 13.20 -1.31 -1.81
C GLY A 43 12.01 -2.26 -1.63
N THR A 44 12.25 -3.55 -1.82
CA THR A 44 11.25 -4.61 -1.67
C THR A 44 11.45 -5.39 -0.38
N LEU A 45 10.34 -5.82 0.24
CA LEU A 45 10.41 -6.67 1.41
C LEU A 45 10.82 -8.09 1.00
N LYS A 46 11.90 -8.59 1.58
CA LYS A 46 12.31 -9.99 1.44
C LYS A 46 11.19 -10.87 1.99
N GLN A 47 10.64 -11.74 1.16
CA GLN A 47 9.76 -12.79 1.64
C GLN A 47 10.60 -13.78 2.46
N THR A 48 10.44 -13.76 3.77
CA THR A 48 10.97 -14.84 4.61
C THR A 48 10.09 -16.05 4.39
N SER A 49 10.67 -17.18 3.99
CA SER A 49 9.95 -18.44 3.91
C SER A 49 9.63 -18.93 5.33
N GLU A 50 8.61 -18.37 5.98
CA GLU A 50 7.95 -18.97 7.13
C GLU A 50 6.66 -19.63 6.63
N GLN A 51 6.83 -20.73 5.88
CA GLN A 51 5.82 -21.77 5.92
C GLN A 51 6.14 -22.60 7.16
N ASN A 52 5.41 -22.33 8.24
CA ASN A 52 5.35 -23.20 9.40
C ASN A 52 4.97 -24.60 8.92
N SER A 53 5.94 -25.51 8.92
CA SER A 53 5.70 -26.94 8.89
C SER A 53 5.38 -27.38 10.32
N ASP A 54 4.09 -27.50 10.62
CA ASP A 54 3.57 -28.39 11.65
C ASP A 54 2.64 -29.41 10.99
#